data_AF-N6V009-F1
#
_entry.id   AF-N6V009-F1
#
_cell.length_a   1.000
_cell.length_b   1.000
_cell.length_c   1.000
_cell.angle_alpha   90.00
_cell.angle_beta   90.00
_cell.angle_gamma   90.00
#
_symmetry.space_group_name_H-M   'P 1'
#
loop_
_entity.id
_entity.type
_entity.pdbx_description
1 polymer ?
#
loop_
_entity_poly.entity_id
_entity_poly.type
_entity_poly.pdbx_seq_one_letter_code
_entity_poly.pdbx_strand_id
1 'polypeptide(L)'
;MHLENLLAEVRILAERFSPIAARGKICGEGEAPDCESDRGLLSITLSCSRISDICSSIAKAGYWECEREMVTQIGAQSRNILYSLNELRRTLEMPKVDSDLRSI
;
A
#
# COMPACT_ATOMS: atom_id res chain seq x y z
N MET A 1 11.12 -19.61 2.82
CA MET A 1 10.46 -19.92 1.52
C MET A 1 9.94 -18.62 0.90
N HIS A 2 9.75 -18.52 -0.43
CA HIS A 2 9.28 -17.27 -1.04
C HIS A 2 7.85 -16.92 -0.60
N LEU A 3 6.99 -17.92 -0.43
CA LEU A 3 5.63 -17.76 0.08
C LEU A 3 5.59 -17.15 1.49
N GLU A 4 6.45 -17.61 2.40
CA GLU A 4 6.50 -17.07 3.77
C GLU A 4 6.87 -15.59 3.76
N ASN A 5 7.84 -15.22 2.92
CA ASN A 5 8.24 -13.84 2.73
C ASN A 5 7.10 -12.99 2.13
N LEU A 6 6.34 -13.56 1.18
CA LEU A 6 5.18 -12.91 0.59
C LEU A 6 4.12 -12.62 1.66
N LEU A 7 3.79 -13.63 2.47
CA LEU A 7 2.79 -13.49 3.53
C LEU A 7 3.23 -12.52 4.62
N ALA A 8 4.53 -12.51 4.97
CA ALA A 8 5.08 -11.55 5.92
C ALA A 8 4.93 -10.11 5.42
N GLU A 9 5.29 -9.83 4.17
CA GLU A 9 5.18 -8.48 3.60
C GLU A 9 3.72 -8.07 3.40
N VAL A 10 2.83 -8.99 3.02
CA VAL A 10 1.38 -8.74 2.95
C VAL A 10 0.81 -8.38 4.33
N ARG A 11 1.26 -9.04 5.40
CA ARG A 11 0.84 -8.70 6.77
C ARG A 11 1.32 -7.31 7.18
N ILE A 12 2.60 -6.99 6.93
CA ILE A 12 3.16 -5.65 7.18
C ILE A 12 2.34 -4.57 6.47
N LEU A 13 1.98 -4.82 5.20
CA LEU A 13 1.15 -3.90 4.43
C LEU A 13 -0.27 -3.81 4.99
N ALA A 14 -0.90 -4.94 5.32
CA ALA A 14 -2.27 -4.99 5.85
C ALA A 14 -2.42 -4.30 7.21
N GLU A 15 -1.40 -4.37 8.08
CA GLU A 15 -1.39 -3.68 9.38
C GLU A 15 -1.58 -2.17 9.23
N ARG A 16 -1.12 -1.58 8.12
CA ARG A 16 -1.31 -0.14 7.82
C ARG A 16 -2.75 0.23 7.52
N PHE A 17 -3.53 -0.71 6.99
CA PHE A 17 -4.95 -0.50 6.64
C PHE A 17 -5.91 -1.11 7.67
N SER A 18 -5.39 -1.67 8.76
CA SER A 18 -6.21 -2.37 9.74
C SER A 18 -7.16 -1.42 10.49
N PRO A 19 -8.46 -1.75 10.59
CA PRO A 19 -9.42 -1.01 11.42
C PRO A 19 -9.03 -0.96 12.90
N ILE A 20 -8.24 -1.93 13.39
CA ILE A 20 -7.73 -1.94 14.77
C ILE A 20 -6.68 -0.83 14.95
N ALA A 21 -5.80 -0.67 13.96
CA ALA A 21 -4.83 0.42 13.93
C ALA A 21 -5.53 1.79 13.78
N ALA A 22 -6.63 1.85 13.03
CA ALA A 22 -7.50 3.03 12.97
C ALA A 22 -8.28 3.31 14.28
N ARG A 23 -8.61 2.27 15.06
CA ARG A 23 -9.29 2.37 16.37
C ARG A 23 -8.39 2.89 17.49
N GLY A 24 -7.07 2.76 17.41
CA GLY A 24 -6.15 3.42 18.35
C GLY A 24 -6.38 4.94 18.40
N LYS A 25 -6.76 5.54 17.26
CA LYS A 25 -7.17 6.94 17.12
C LYS A 25 -8.47 7.29 17.88
N ILE A 26 -9.33 6.30 18.17
CA ILE A 26 -10.66 6.48 18.77
C ILE A 26 -10.65 6.12 20.27
N CYS A 27 -9.85 5.12 20.68
CA CYS A 27 -9.81 4.61 22.05
C CYS A 27 -8.60 5.11 22.88
N GLY A 28 -7.64 5.83 22.28
CA GLY A 28 -6.47 6.35 22.99
C GLY A 28 -5.39 5.31 23.32
N GLU A 29 -5.55 4.07 22.86
CA GLU A 29 -4.56 3.01 22.98
C GLU A 29 -3.91 2.73 21.62
N GLY A 30 -2.66 3.16 21.45
CA GLY A 30 -1.82 2.87 20.29
C GLY A 30 -1.61 4.04 19.33
N GLU A 31 -0.42 4.09 18.73
CA GLU A 31 -0.09 5.07 17.69
C GLU A 31 -0.82 4.69 16.39
N ALA A 32 -1.59 5.63 15.85
CA ALA A 32 -2.29 5.41 14.59
C ALA A 32 -1.27 5.09 13.47
N PRO A 33 -1.59 4.20 12.53
CA PRO A 33 -0.69 3.89 11.44
C PRO A 33 -0.48 5.18 10.64
N ASP A 34 0.77 5.61 10.56
CA ASP A 34 1.17 6.78 9.80
C ASP A 34 1.08 6.46 8.31
N CYS A 35 -0.11 6.62 7.75
CA CYS A 35 -0.42 6.32 6.34
C CYS A 35 -0.53 7.58 5.48
N GLU A 36 -0.56 8.76 6.11
CA GLU A 36 -0.76 10.05 5.45
C GLU A 36 0.53 10.88 5.36
N SER A 37 1.56 10.58 6.18
CA SER A 37 2.85 11.25 6.02
C SER A 37 3.64 10.72 4.82
N ASP A 38 4.59 11.52 4.33
CA ASP A 38 5.55 11.11 3.31
C ASP A 38 6.30 9.81 3.67
N ARG A 39 6.63 9.64 4.96
CA ARG A 39 7.30 8.44 5.45
C ARG A 39 6.37 7.23 5.40
N GLY A 40 5.11 7.42 5.77
CA GLY A 40 4.04 6.44 5.67
C GLY A 40 3.83 5.95 4.24
N LEU A 41 3.63 6.90 3.33
CA LEU A 41 3.44 6.67 1.90
C LEU A 41 4.65 5.97 1.27
N LEU A 42 5.87 6.36 1.64
CA LEU A 42 7.09 5.68 1.22
C LEU A 42 7.13 4.24 1.72
N SER A 43 6.79 4.00 2.99
CA SER A 43 6.73 2.65 3.56
C SER A 43 5.75 1.75 2.81
N ILE A 44 4.54 2.26 2.51
CA ILE A 44 3.53 1.51 1.75
C ILE A 44 4.06 1.18 0.35
N THR A 45 4.67 2.17 -0.31
CA THR A 45 5.25 1.99 -1.66
C THR A 45 6.32 0.91 -1.67
N LEU A 46 7.25 0.93 -0.70
CA LEU A 46 8.30 -0.07 -0.56
C LEU A 46 7.74 -1.49 -0.34
N SER A 47 6.71 -1.63 0.50
CA SER A 47 6.06 -2.93 0.71
C SER A 47 5.39 -3.45 -0.57
N CYS A 48 4.69 -2.62 -1.33
CA CYS A 48 4.10 -3.02 -2.61
C CYS A 48 5.17 -3.42 -3.65
N SER A 49 6.31 -2.73 -3.70
CA SER A 49 7.44 -3.11 -4.54
C SER A 49 8.00 -4.48 -4.15
N ARG A 50 8.25 -4.71 -2.85
CA ARG A 50 8.74 -6.02 -2.36
C ARG A 50 7.78 -7.16 -2.66
N ILE A 51 6.48 -6.94 -2.49
CA ILE A 51 5.45 -7.93 -2.87
C ILE A 51 5.58 -8.29 -4.36
N SER A 52 5.76 -7.29 -5.23
CA SER A 52 5.92 -7.52 -6.66
C SER A 52 7.18 -8.33 -7.01
N ASP A 53 8.29 -8.07 -6.31
CA ASP A 53 9.55 -8.81 -6.48
C ASP A 53 9.43 -10.27 -6.01
N ILE A 54 8.75 -10.50 -4.89
CA ILE A 54 8.51 -11.85 -4.36
C ILE A 54 7.56 -12.62 -5.28
N CYS A 55 6.46 -12.01 -5.74
CA CYS A 55 5.56 -12.59 -6.73
C CYS A 55 6.33 -13.01 -8.01
N SER A 56 7.25 -12.16 -8.48
CA SER A 56 8.10 -12.46 -9.63
C SER A 56 9.04 -13.64 -9.37
N SER A 57 9.57 -13.75 -8.14
CA SER A 57 10.44 -14.86 -7.74
C SER A 57 9.67 -16.18 -7.67
N ILE A 58 8.46 -16.19 -7.13
CA ILE A 58 7.57 -17.36 -7.12
C ILE A 58 7.20 -17.79 -8.54
N ALA A 59 6.90 -16.83 -9.42
CA ALA A 59 6.58 -17.11 -10.82
C ALA A 59 7.78 -17.72 -11.56
N LYS A 60 9.00 -17.21 -11.33
CA LYS A 60 10.25 -17.78 -11.88
C LYS A 60 10.54 -19.18 -11.35
N ALA A 61 10.19 -19.44 -10.10
CA ALA A 61 10.30 -20.78 -9.52
C ALA A 61 9.29 -21.75 -10.17
N GLY A 62 8.18 -21.26 -10.73
CA GLY A 62 7.13 -22.09 -11.33
C GLY A 62 6.00 -22.43 -10.37
N TYR A 63 5.78 -21.62 -9.33
CA TYR A 63 4.65 -21.76 -8.40
C TYR A 63 4.66 -23.04 -7.56
N TRP A 64 5.82 -23.66 -7.29
CA TRP A 64 5.89 -24.88 -6.48
C TRP A 64 5.38 -24.73 -5.05
N GLU A 65 5.50 -23.54 -4.48
CA GLU A 65 5.15 -23.27 -3.08
C GLU A 65 3.66 -22.92 -2.89
N CYS A 66 2.96 -22.48 -3.95
CA CYS A 66 1.59 -21.99 -3.84
C CYS A 66 0.87 -21.85 -5.19
N GLU A 67 -0.45 -21.70 -5.15
CA GLU A 67 -1.26 -21.55 -6.36
C GLU A 67 -0.94 -20.25 -7.12
N ARG A 68 -0.82 -20.37 -8.44
CA ARG A 68 -0.59 -19.24 -9.36
C ARG A 68 -1.63 -18.13 -9.21
N GLU A 69 -2.90 -18.51 -9.00
CA GLU A 69 -4.00 -17.56 -8.88
C GLU A 69 -3.80 -16.63 -7.69
N MET A 70 -3.48 -17.19 -6.51
CA MET A 70 -3.22 -16.43 -5.29
C MET A 70 -2.11 -15.38 -5.50
N VAL A 71 -0.98 -15.78 -6.09
CA VAL A 71 0.16 -14.88 -6.36
C VAL A 71 -0.23 -13.78 -7.33
N THR A 72 -1.04 -14.12 -8.34
CA THR A 72 -1.52 -13.16 -9.36
C THR A 72 -2.46 -12.13 -8.74
N GLN A 73 -3.38 -12.56 -7.87
CA GLN A 73 -4.31 -11.67 -7.17
C GLN A 73 -3.58 -10.73 -6.20
N ILE A 74 -2.65 -11.25 -5.39
CA ILE A 74 -1.81 -10.43 -4.49
C ILE A 74 -0.99 -9.40 -5.28
N GLY A 75 -0.38 -9.83 -6.39
CA GLY A 75 0.36 -8.94 -7.28
C GLY A 75 -0.53 -7.87 -7.91
N ALA A 76 -1.77 -8.19 -8.28
CA ALA A 76 -2.71 -7.21 -8.82
C ALA A 76 -3.17 -6.20 -7.77
N GLN A 77 -3.50 -6.66 -6.56
CA GLN A 77 -3.92 -5.79 -5.45
C GLN A 77 -2.81 -4.82 -5.03
N SER A 78 -1.56 -5.30 -4.91
CA SER A 78 -0.42 -4.44 -4.57
C SER A 78 -0.17 -3.35 -5.62
N ARG A 79 -0.30 -3.67 -6.91
CA ARG A 79 -0.22 -2.65 -7.98
C ARG A 79 -1.36 -1.64 -7.91
N ASN A 80 -2.58 -2.09 -7.61
CA ASN A 80 -3.72 -1.17 -7.48
C ASN A 80 -3.51 -0.17 -6.33
N ILE A 81 -2.94 -0.59 -5.21
CA ILE A 81 -2.56 0.30 -4.11
C ILE A 81 -1.58 1.38 -4.60
N LEU A 82 -0.52 0.98 -5.32
CA LEU A 82 0.44 1.93 -5.89
C LEU A 82 -0.20 2.94 -6.84
N TYR A 83 -1.12 2.49 -7.70
CA TYR A 83 -1.87 3.39 -8.58
C TYR A 83 -2.73 4.38 -7.79
N SER A 84 -3.47 3.91 -6.78
CA SER A 84 -4.28 4.78 -5.93
C SER A 84 -3.45 5.80 -5.17
N LEU A 85 -2.27 5.42 -4.68
CA LEU A 85 -1.33 6.35 -4.03
C LEU A 85 -0.80 7.42 -4.99
N ASN A 86 -0.47 7.03 -6.22
CA ASN A 86 0.01 7.97 -7.22
C ASN A 86 -1.07 8.98 -7.63
N GLU A 87 -2.33 8.55 -7.76
CA GLU A 87 -3.47 9.44 -8.01
C GLU A 87 -3.74 10.40 -6.82
N LEU A 88 -3.62 9.91 -5.58
CA LEU A 88 -3.71 10.75 -4.39
C LEU A 88 -2.65 11.85 -4.40
N ARG A 89 -1.38 11.48 -4.67
CA ARG A 89 -0.28 12.45 -4.76
C ARG A 89 -0.53 13.51 -5.83
N ARG A 90 -0.96 13.11 -7.02
CA ARG A 90 -1.31 14.04 -8.11
C ARG A 90 -2.39 15.02 -7.68
N THR A 91 -3.40 14.54 -6.95
CA THR A 91 -4.49 15.39 -6.46
C THR A 91 -4.00 16.41 -5.42
N LEU A 92 -3.04 16.04 -4.57
CA LEU A 92 -2.44 16.92 -3.56
C LEU A 92 -1.46 17.94 -4.15
N GLU A 93 -0.77 17.59 -5.24
CA GLU A 93 0.19 18.47 -5.94
C GLU A 93 -0.51 19.48 -6.89
N MET A 94 -1.81 19.35 -7.13
CA MET A 94 -2.55 20.37 -7.90
C MET A 94 -2.61 21.69 -7.13
N PRO A 95 -2.13 22.81 -7.69
CA PRO A 95 -2.29 24.11 -7.06
C PRO A 95 -3.79 24.38 -6.89
N LYS A 96 -4.18 24.67 -5.65
CA LYS A 96 -5.50 25.19 -5.33
C LYS A 96 -5.64 26.48 -6.13
N VAL A 97 -6.35 26.44 -7.25
CA VAL A 97 -6.72 27.66 -7.97
C VAL A 97 -7.68 28.37 -7.04
N ASP A 98 -7.14 29.30 -6.24
CA ASP A 98 -7.94 30.22 -5.45
C ASP A 98 -8.87 30.94 -6.42
N SER A 99 -10.15 30.60 -6.34
CA SER A 99 -11.24 31.19 -7.10
C SER A 99 -11.60 32.58 -6.57
N ASP A 100 -10.61 33.39 -6.20
CA ASP A 100 -10.77 34.74 -5.62
C ASP A 100 -10.43 35.85 -6.64
N LEU A 101 -10.83 35.67 -7.90
CA LEU A 101 -10.68 36.69 -8.94
C LEU A 101 -11.96 36.89 -9.77
N ARG A 102 -13.11 36.96 -9.09
CA ARG A 102 -14.33 37.56 -9.67
C ARG A 102 -14.94 38.58 -8.72
N SER A 103 -14.24 39.69 -8.55
CA SER A 103 -14.82 40.95 -8.09
C SER A 103 -14.05 42.09 -8.76
N ILE A 104 -14.32 42.30 -10.06
CA ILE A 104 -14.20 43.59 -10.74
C ILE A 104 -15.43 43.71 -11.65
#